data_AF-A0A7Y5PML9-F1
#
_entry.id   AF-A0A7Y5PML9-F1
#
_cell.length_a   1.000
_cell.length_b   1.000
_cell.length_c   1.000
_cell.angle_alpha   90.00
_cell.angle_beta   90.00
_cell.angle_gamma   90.00
#
_symmetry.space_group_name_H-M   'P 1'
#
loop_
_entity.id
_entity.type
_entity.pdbx_description
1 polymer ?
#
loop_
_entity_poly.entity_id
_entity_poly.type
_entity_poly.pdbx_seq_one_letter_code
_entity_poly.pdbx_strand_id
1 'polypeptide(L)'
;MTNTTDRDTPLTLRDAAKLLTGEGRSAHDVEVLLANAIQQCELHANVKRWATEQWDGRRLPGNINPRETHIERRDLDAWRSSGGAA
;
A
#
# COMPACT_ATOMS: atom_id res chain seq x y z
N MET A 1 -21.82 11.49 -14.57
CA MET A 1 -20.51 12.16 -14.52
C MET A 1 -19.62 11.35 -13.58
N THR A 2 -18.86 10.39 -14.10
CA THR A 2 -17.97 9.54 -13.28
C THR A 2 -16.67 10.29 -13.05
N ASN A 3 -16.37 10.58 -11.78
CA ASN A 3 -15.28 11.45 -11.34
C ASN A 3 -13.92 10.79 -11.63
N THR A 4 -13.35 11.05 -12.80
CA THR A 4 -12.06 10.48 -13.28
C THR A 4 -10.85 10.95 -12.45
N THR A 5 -11.02 11.93 -11.57
CA THR A 5 -9.96 12.55 -10.77
C THR A 5 -9.43 11.67 -9.63
N ASP A 6 -10.14 10.60 -9.25
CA ASP A 6 -9.76 9.72 -8.15
C ASP A 6 -8.65 8.70 -8.54
N ARG A 7 -8.41 8.50 -9.84
CA ARG A 7 -7.40 7.54 -10.35
C ARG A 7 -5.97 8.09 -10.46
N ASP A 8 -5.78 9.40 -10.37
CA ASP A 8 -4.47 10.06 -10.47
C ASP A 8 -3.98 10.60 -9.11
N THR A 9 -4.73 10.39 -8.03
CA THR A 9 -4.27 10.80 -6.70
C THR A 9 -3.44 9.67 -6.07
N PRO A 10 -2.18 9.92 -5.68
CA PRO A 10 -1.37 8.94 -4.97
C PRO A 10 -2.01 8.62 -3.63
N LEU A 11 -2.17 7.34 -3.34
CA LEU A 11 -2.74 6.83 -2.09
C LEU A 11 -1.62 6.47 -1.13
N THR A 12 -1.79 6.74 0.16
CA THR A 12 -0.85 6.18 1.13
C THR A 12 -1.01 4.66 1.19
N LEU A 13 0.03 3.92 1.55
CA LEU A 13 -0.03 2.46 1.67
C LEU A 13 -1.15 2.04 2.64
N ARG A 14 -1.39 2.81 3.71
CA ARG A 14 -2.54 2.61 4.60
C ARG A 14 -3.88 2.78 3.88
N ASP A 15 -4.02 3.78 3.03
CA ASP A 15 -5.27 4.02 2.29
C ASP A 15 -5.50 2.95 1.22
N ALA A 16 -4.44 2.58 0.48
CA ALA A 16 -4.44 1.46 -0.45
C ALA A 16 -4.83 0.16 0.26
N ALA A 17 -4.28 -0.10 1.45
CA ALA A 17 -4.62 -1.26 2.25
C ALA A 17 -6.10 -1.25 2.64
N LYS A 18 -6.64 -0.12 3.11
CA LYS A 18 -8.07 0.01 3.43
C LYS A 18 -8.99 -0.27 2.23
N LEU A 19 -8.62 0.19 1.03
CA LEU A 19 -9.39 -0.07 -0.19
C LEU A 19 -9.39 -1.55 -0.59
N LEU A 20 -8.32 -2.27 -0.25
CA LEU A 20 -8.18 -3.70 -0.50
C LEU A 20 -8.69 -4.57 0.66
N THR A 21 -8.93 -3.97 1.82
CA THR A 21 -9.48 -4.63 3.00
C THR A 21 -10.97 -4.89 2.77
N GLY A 22 -11.30 -6.10 2.29
CA GLY A 22 -12.67 -6.60 2.19
C GLY A 22 -13.13 -7.32 3.46
N GLU A 23 -14.38 -7.79 3.48
CA GLU A 23 -14.92 -8.56 4.61
C GLU A 23 -14.06 -9.79 4.91
N GLY A 24 -13.39 -9.78 6.07
CA GLY A 24 -12.59 -10.91 6.58
C GLY A 24 -11.07 -10.76 6.54
N ARG A 25 -10.50 -9.75 5.88
CA ARG A 25 -9.04 -9.44 5.97
C ARG A 25 -8.81 -8.30 6.96
N SER A 26 -7.76 -8.38 7.78
CA SER A 26 -7.38 -7.22 8.60
C SER A 26 -6.62 -6.22 7.74
N ALA A 27 -6.88 -4.93 7.95
CA ALA A 27 -6.16 -3.87 7.23
C ALA A 27 -4.63 -4.02 7.35
N HIS A 28 -4.16 -4.48 8.51
CA HIS A 28 -2.73 -4.73 8.72
C HIS A 28 -2.16 -5.87 7.86
N ASP A 29 -2.89 -6.96 7.67
CA ASP A 29 -2.42 -8.06 6.80
C ASP A 29 -2.26 -7.57 5.36
N VAL A 30 -3.16 -6.70 4.91
CA VAL A 30 -3.08 -6.07 3.59
C VAL A 30 -1.91 -5.08 3.54
N GLU A 31 -1.67 -4.28 4.58
CA GLU A 31 -0.49 -3.40 4.67
C GLU A 31 0.81 -4.21 4.56
N VAL A 32 0.91 -5.36 5.24
CA VAL A 32 2.07 -6.27 5.18
C VAL A 32 2.23 -6.85 3.77
N LEU A 33 1.14 -7.25 3.14
CA LEU A 33 1.14 -7.80 1.79
C LEU A 33 1.62 -6.75 0.77
N LEU A 34 1.09 -5.53 0.82
CA LEU A 34 1.55 -4.41 -0.01
C LEU A 34 3.03 -4.08 0.24
N ALA A 35 3.45 -4.05 1.51
CA ALA A 35 4.84 -3.78 1.87
C ALA A 35 5.79 -4.87 1.33
N ASN A 36 5.36 -6.14 1.33
CA ASN A 36 6.13 -7.22 0.71
C ASN A 36 6.22 -7.06 -0.82
N ALA A 37 5.11 -6.79 -1.51
CA ALA A 37 5.11 -6.57 -2.96
C ALA A 37 6.05 -5.42 -3.38
N ILE A 38 6.08 -4.35 -2.57
CA ILE A 38 7.00 -3.23 -2.75
C ILE A 38 8.47 -3.67 -2.58
N GLN A 39 8.77 -4.52 -1.59
CA GLN A 39 10.13 -5.04 -1.41
C GLN A 39 10.60 -5.95 -2.53
N GLN A 40 9.68 -6.74 -3.09
CA GLN A 40 9.96 -7.61 -4.23
C GLN A 40 10.02 -6.84 -5.55
N CYS A 41 9.84 -5.50 -5.53
CA CYS A 41 9.72 -4.66 -6.71
C CYS A 41 8.55 -5.04 -7.64
N GLU A 42 7.53 -5.72 -7.11
CA GLU A 42 6.30 -6.07 -7.83
C GLU A 42 5.28 -4.93 -7.85
N LEU A 43 5.30 -4.07 -6.83
CA LEU A 43 4.45 -2.89 -6.72
C LEU A 43 5.31 -1.63 -6.65
N HIS A 44 5.14 -0.72 -7.61
CA HIS A 44 5.82 0.55 -7.59
C HIS A 44 5.22 1.46 -6.50
N ALA A 45 6.08 1.97 -5.62
CA ALA A 45 5.69 2.87 -4.55
C ALA A 45 6.83 3.84 -4.23
N ASN A 46 6.47 5.06 -3.85
CA ASN A 46 7.40 6.00 -3.24
C ASN A 46 7.57 5.62 -1.77
N VAL A 47 8.51 4.72 -1.51
CA VAL A 47 8.74 4.13 -0.19
C VAL A 47 9.39 5.13 0.75
N LYS A 48 8.71 5.42 1.85
CA LYS A 48 9.29 6.10 3.01
C LYS A 48 9.49 5.09 4.12
N ARG A 49 10.63 5.15 4.81
CA ARG A 49 10.95 4.25 5.91
C ARG A 49 11.05 5.05 7.19
N TRP A 50 10.56 4.47 8.29
CA TRP A 50 10.76 5.07 9.60
C TRP A 50 12.24 5.01 9.95
N ALA A 51 12.73 6.06 10.60
CA ALA A 51 13.91 5.93 11.42
C ALA A 51 13.61 4.95 12.56
N THR A 52 14.59 4.16 12.98
CA THR A 52 14.46 3.15 14.05
C THR A 52 13.89 3.69 15.37
N GLU A 53 13.93 5.01 15.58
CA GLU A 53 13.45 5.69 16.78
C GLU A 53 12.05 6.30 16.63
N GLN A 54 11.53 6.42 15.41
CA GLN A 54 10.26 7.12 15.17
C GLN A 54 9.06 6.19 15.09
N TRP A 55 9.25 4.87 15.10
CA TRP A 55 8.23 3.82 14.93
C TRP A 55 6.96 4.00 15.78
N ASP A 56 5.79 3.84 15.17
CA ASP A 56 4.49 3.83 15.83
C ASP A 56 3.61 2.70 15.23
N GLY A 57 3.15 1.79 16.11
CA GLY A 57 2.27 0.67 15.76
C GLY A 57 2.94 -0.64 15.34
N ARG A 58 2.25 -1.42 14.48
CA ARG A 58 2.71 -2.74 14.02
C ARG A 58 3.73 -2.62 12.90
N ARG A 59 4.81 -3.40 12.99
CA ARG A 59 5.94 -3.38 12.05
C ARG A 59 5.50 -3.88 10.67
N LEU A 60 5.88 -3.12 9.65
CA LEU A 60 5.86 -3.57 8.27
C LEU A 60 7.25 -4.06 7.83
N PRO A 61 7.32 -5.03 6.90
CA PRO A 61 8.60 -5.50 6.38
C PRO A 61 9.39 -4.31 5.81
N GLY A 62 10.67 -4.23 6.20
CA GLY A 62 11.60 -3.18 5.72
C GLY A 62 11.41 -1.81 6.34
N ASN A 63 10.72 -1.76 7.49
CA ASN A 63 10.43 -0.52 8.23
C ASN A 63 9.72 0.52 7.37
N ILE A 64 8.86 0.07 6.45
CA ILE A 64 8.09 0.94 5.58
C ILE A 64 7.08 1.74 6.40
N ASN A 65 6.96 3.03 6.10
CA ASN A 65 5.97 3.91 6.70
C ASN A 65 4.66 3.86 5.93
N PRO A 66 3.59 3.24 6.48
CA PRO A 66 2.32 3.11 5.77
C PRO A 66 1.64 4.46 5.52
N ARG A 67 1.99 5.50 6.30
CA ARG A 67 1.39 6.85 6.23
C ARG A 67 2.14 7.77 5.27
N GLU A 68 3.43 7.55 5.09
CA GLU A 68 4.28 8.37 4.22
C GLU A 68 4.69 7.66 2.92
N THR A 69 4.49 6.35 2.83
CA THR A 69 4.67 5.60 1.59
C THR A 69 3.47 5.82 0.71
N HIS A 70 3.72 6.32 -0.49
CA HIS A 70 2.68 6.63 -1.46
C HIS A 70 2.74 5.64 -2.62
N ILE A 71 1.57 5.16 -3.03
CA ILE A 71 1.36 4.21 -4.10
C ILE A 71 0.45 4.91 -5.10
N GLU A 72 0.88 4.96 -6.35
CA GLU A 72 0.04 5.43 -7.45
C GLU A 72 -1.15 4.47 -7.61
N ARG A 73 -2.35 5.03 -7.76
CA ARG A 73 -3.54 4.18 -7.89
C ARG A 73 -3.51 3.30 -9.13
N ARG A 74 -2.85 3.77 -10.20
CA ARG A 74 -2.62 3.00 -11.43
C ARG A 74 -1.72 1.78 -11.18
N ASP A 75 -0.63 1.94 -10.43
CA ASP A 75 0.25 0.84 -10.05
C ASP A 75 -0.45 -0.15 -9.13
N LEU A 76 -1.25 0.34 -8.17
CA LEU A 76 -2.07 -0.52 -7.31
C LEU A 76 -3.07 -1.36 -8.12
N ASP A 77 -3.74 -0.75 -9.10
CA ASP A 77 -4.71 -1.43 -9.97
C ASP A 77 -4.04 -2.42 -10.92
N ALA A 78 -2.88 -2.07 -11.48
CA ALA A 78 -2.07 -2.96 -12.31
C ALA A 78 -1.59 -4.19 -11.52
N TRP A 79 -1.07 -3.97 -10.32
CA TRP A 79 -0.65 -5.03 -9.41
C TRP A 79 -1.82 -5.91 -8.93
N ARG A 80 -2.98 -5.30 -8.68
CA ARG A 80 -4.20 -6.06 -8.37
C ARG A 80 -4.63 -6.93 -9.56
N SER A 81 -4.53 -6.39 -10.77
CA SER A 81 -4.90 -7.08 -12.01
C SER A 81 -3.90 -8.18 -12.40
N SER A 82 -2.65 -8.10 -11.97
CA SER A 82 -1.63 -9.14 -12.17
C SER A 82 -1.76 -10.33 -11.20
N GLY A 83 -2.70 -10.26 -10.25
CA GLY A 83 -2.98 -11.34 -9.28
C GLY A 83 -2.33 -11.12 -7.91
N GLY A 84 -1.71 -9.97 -7.64
CA GLY A 84 -1.06 -9.69 -6.36
C GLY A 84 -2.00 -9.71 -5.14
N ALA A 85 -3.32 -9.56 -5.35
CA ALA A 85 -4.32 -9.58 -4.29
C ALA A 85 -5.07 -10.93 -4.11
N ALA A 86 -4.78 -11.93 -4.96
CA ALA A 86 -5.44 -13.24 -4.99
C ALA A 86 -5.08 -14.08 -3.76
#